data_AF-A0A285NB96-F1
#
_entry.id   AF-A0A285NB96-F1
#
_cell.length_a   1.000
_cell.length_b   1.000
_cell.length_c   1.000
_cell.angle_alpha   90.00
_cell.angle_beta   90.00
_cell.angle_gamma   90.00
#
_symmetry.space_group_name_H-M   'P 1'
#
loop_
_entity.id
_entity.type
_entity.pdbx_description
1 polymer ?
#
loop_
_entity_poly.entity_id
_entity_poly.type
_entity_poly.pdbx_seq_one_letter_code
_entity_poly.pdbx_strand_id
1 'polypeptide(L)'
;MEKITKFLKKISEENSYHFFIYEKTGEIWISGYRNSTKFDLVLKPIKKHQIKLIYETPDERKVALFLNKTDAYKRLKKIFSQEEHKNSEETVQSV
;
A
#
# COMPACT_ATOMS: atom_id res chain seq x y z
N MET A 1 8.50 5.71 -10.92
CA MET A 1 8.46 5.33 -9.49
C MET A 1 8.12 6.54 -8.65
N GLU A 2 8.68 7.71 -8.94
CA GLU A 2 8.37 8.98 -8.27
C GLU A 2 6.89 9.21 -7.90
N LYS A 3 5.95 9.03 -8.84
CA LYS A 3 4.50 9.18 -8.56
C LYS A 3 3.98 8.22 -7.47
N ILE A 4 4.45 6.97 -7.47
CA ILE A 4 4.12 5.97 -6.45
C ILE A 4 4.74 6.38 -5.12
N THR A 5 6.02 6.75 -5.12
CA THR A 5 6.75 7.19 -3.92
C THR A 5 6.08 8.37 -3.24
N LYS A 6 5.75 9.43 -4.00
CA LYS A 6 5.04 10.61 -3.49
C LYS A 6 3.69 10.26 -2.87
N PHE A 7 2.91 9.41 -3.54
CA PHE A 7 1.62 8.96 -3.04
C PHE A 7 1.73 8.19 -1.73
N LEU A 8 2.66 7.24 -1.67
CA LEU A 8 2.85 6.39 -0.49
C LEU A 8 3.43 7.15 0.70
N LYS A 9 4.34 8.08 0.45
CA LYS A 9 4.85 8.98 1.50
C LYS A 9 3.70 9.80 2.09
N LYS A 10 2.85 10.39 1.24
CA LYS A 10 1.66 11.13 1.67
C LYS A 10 0.71 10.26 2.52
N ILE A 11 0.36 9.06 2.05
CA ILE A 11 -0.48 8.13 2.81
C ILE A 11 0.14 7.78 4.17
N SER A 12 1.46 7.57 4.19
CA SER A 12 2.18 7.26 5.42
C SER A 12 2.14 8.41 6.42
N GLU A 13 2.31 9.64 5.97
CA GLU A 13 2.22 10.85 6.79
C GLU A 13 0.80 11.04 7.34
N GLU A 14 -0.23 10.90 6.49
CA GLU A 14 -1.64 11.07 6.87
C GLU A 14 -2.11 10.04 7.90
N ASN A 15 -1.58 8.82 7.86
CA ASN A 15 -2.01 7.71 8.72
C ASN A 15 -0.98 7.32 9.79
N SER A 16 0.11 8.09 9.94
CA SER A 16 1.22 7.77 10.85
C SER A 16 1.80 6.36 10.66
N TYR A 17 1.87 5.90 9.41
CA TYR A 17 2.57 4.66 9.08
C TYR A 17 4.08 4.88 9.04
N HIS A 18 4.84 3.80 9.22
CA HIS A 18 6.27 3.81 8.96
C HIS A 18 6.53 3.68 7.47
N PHE A 19 7.37 4.55 6.92
CA PHE A 19 7.75 4.54 5.51
C PHE A 19 9.27 4.50 5.38
N PHE A 20 9.76 3.61 4.54
CA PHE A 20 11.18 3.43 4.28
C PHE A 20 11.44 3.18 2.79
N ILE A 21 12.53 3.74 2.27
CA ILE A 21 13.02 3.48 0.92
C ILE A 21 14.41 2.88 1.02
N TYR A 22 14.58 1.67 0.47
CA TYR A 22 15.89 1.08 0.34
C TYR A 22 16.54 1.54 -0.97
N GLU A 23 17.31 2.62 -0.90
CA GLU A 23 17.86 3.34 -2.06
C GLU A 23 18.63 2.44 -3.03
N LYS A 24 19.37 1.44 -2.52
CA LYS A 24 20.16 0.50 -3.34
C LYS A 24 19.32 -0.26 -4.36
N THR A 25 18.06 -0.55 -4.04
CA THR A 25 17.15 -1.36 -4.88
C THR A 25 15.94 -0.58 -5.37
N GLY A 26 15.68 0.60 -4.79
CA GLY A 26 14.46 1.36 -5.01
C GLY A 26 13.22 0.68 -4.41
N GLU A 27 13.40 -0.29 -3.51
CA GLU A 27 12.30 -0.90 -2.77
C GLU A 27 11.67 0.13 -1.82
N ILE A 28 10.34 0.11 -1.75
CA ILE A 28 9.57 0.97 -0.85
C ILE A 28 8.83 0.05 0.12
N TRP A 29 8.92 0.38 1.40
CA TRP A 29 8.34 -0.36 2.50
C TRP A 29 7.40 0.57 3.26
N ILE A 30 6.20 0.08 3.56
CA ILE A 30 5.24 0.72 4.45
C ILE A 30 4.77 -0.31 5.46
N SER A 31 4.80 0.06 6.73
CA SER A 31 4.30 -0.78 7.81
C SER A 31 3.45 0.05 8.75
N GLY A 32 2.35 -0.49 9.23
CA GLY A 32 1.46 0.24 10.12
C GLY A 32 0.35 -0.63 10.68
N TYR A 33 -0.62 0.02 11.30
CA TYR A 33 -1.84 -0.61 11.78
C TYR A 33 -3.04 0.01 11.07
N ARG A 34 -3.97 -0.84 10.64
CA ARG A 34 -5.23 -0.44 10.03
C ARG A 34 -6.33 -1.26 10.67
N ASN A 35 -7.32 -0.61 11.29
CA ASN A 35 -8.40 -1.26 12.04
C ASN A 35 -7.86 -2.29 13.06
N SER A 36 -6.89 -1.88 13.88
CA SER A 36 -6.17 -2.70 14.85
C SER A 36 -5.42 -3.92 14.28
N THR A 37 -5.38 -4.06 12.96
CA THR A 37 -4.68 -5.13 12.25
C THR A 37 -3.37 -4.58 11.72
N LYS A 38 -2.26 -5.23 12.09
CA LYS A 38 -0.95 -4.89 11.52
C LYS A 38 -0.97 -5.17 10.01
N PHE A 39 -0.34 -4.32 9.22
CA PHE A 39 -0.05 -4.63 7.82
C PHE A 39 1.36 -4.23 7.43
N ASP A 40 1.89 -4.93 6.44
CA ASP A 40 3.16 -4.66 5.78
C ASP A 40 2.92 -4.60 4.27
N LEU A 41 3.43 -3.55 3.62
CA LEU A 41 3.39 -3.36 2.18
C LEU A 41 4.81 -3.17 1.65
N VAL A 42 5.17 -3.96 0.63
CA VAL A 42 6.46 -3.87 -0.05
C VAL A 42 6.24 -3.70 -1.54
N LEU A 43 6.89 -2.70 -2.11
CA LEU A 43 6.99 -2.47 -3.55
C LEU A 43 8.42 -2.65 -4.00
N LYS A 44 8.64 -3.64 -4.85
CA LYS A 44 9.95 -3.99 -5.39
C LYS A 44 10.00 -3.72 -6.89
N PRO A 45 10.81 -2.76 -7.37
CA PRO A 45 11.17 -2.65 -8.77
C PRO A 45 11.93 -3.92 -9.21
N ILE A 46 11.54 -4.52 -10.33
CA ILE A 46 12.19 -5.76 -10.84
C ILE A 46 12.99 -5.46 -12.11
N LYS A 47 12.30 -5.03 -13.17
CA LYS A 47 12.87 -4.59 -14.46
C LYS A 47 12.32 -3.19 -14.77
N LYS A 48 12.80 -2.54 -15.84
CA LYS A 48 12.56 -1.11 -16.19
C LYS A 48 11.11 -0.62 -15.96
N HIS A 49 10.11 -1.50 -16.12
CA HIS A 49 8.69 -1.19 -15.93
C HIS A 49 7.92 -2.14 -14.98
N GLN A 50 8.55 -3.23 -14.54
CA GLN A 50 7.89 -4.24 -13.71
C GLN A 50 7.99 -3.90 -12.23
N ILE A 51 6.88 -4.06 -11.51
CA ILE A 51 6.79 -3.82 -10.08
C ILE A 51 6.14 -5.03 -9.43
N LYS A 52 6.82 -5.63 -8.45
CA LYS A 52 6.21 -6.59 -7.54
C LYS A 52 5.64 -5.85 -6.33
N LEU A 53 4.39 -6.11 -6.00
CA LEU A 53 3.71 -5.63 -4.81
C LEU A 53 3.44 -6.82 -3.90
N ILE A 54 3.77 -6.67 -2.62
CA ILE A 54 3.42 -7.60 -1.55
C ILE A 54 2.63 -6.80 -0.53
N TYR A 55 1.48 -7.32 -0.12
CA TYR A 55 0.66 -6.79 0.96
C TYR A 55 0.36 -7.93 1.93
N GLU A 56 0.64 -7.73 3.20
CA GLU A 56 0.61 -8.78 4.21
C GLU A 56 -0.08 -8.25 5.47
N THR A 57 -0.98 -9.05 6.03
CA THR A 57 -1.59 -8.93 7.35
C THR A 57 -1.33 -10.24 8.11
N PRO A 58 -1.63 -10.34 9.42
CA PRO A 58 -1.46 -11.60 10.16
C PRO A 58 -2.16 -12.80 9.50
N ASP A 59 -3.32 -12.57 8.88
CA ASP A 59 -4.17 -13.64 8.33
C ASP A 59 -3.97 -13.86 6.83
N GLU A 60 -3.40 -12.90 6.10
CA GLU A 60 -3.35 -12.96 4.65
C GLU A 60 -2.07 -12.37 4.06
N ARG A 61 -1.57 -13.03 3.02
CA ARG A 61 -0.51 -12.50 2.16
C ARG A 61 -0.96 -12.46 0.70
N LYS A 62 -1.04 -11.25 0.14
CA LYS A 62 -1.34 -10.98 -1.26
C LYS A 62 -0.09 -10.56 -2.02
N VAL A 63 0.18 -11.19 -3.16
CA VAL A 63 1.31 -10.88 -4.03
C VAL A 63 0.80 -10.58 -5.44
N ALA A 64 1.29 -9.50 -6.05
CA ALA A 64 0.96 -9.12 -7.42
C ALA A 64 2.20 -8.66 -8.19
N LEU A 65 2.27 -9.02 -9.47
CA LEU A 65 3.28 -8.52 -10.40
C LEU A 65 2.59 -7.61 -11.43
N PHE A 66 3.03 -6.36 -11.53
CA PHE A 66 2.57 -5.41 -12.52
C PHE A 66 3.60 -5.25 -13.62
N LEU A 67 3.16 -5.24 -14.88
CA LEU A 67 4.02 -5.06 -16.04
C LEU A 67 4.32 -3.58 -16.33
N ASN A 68 3.59 -2.67 -15.70
CA ASN A 68 3.80 -1.23 -15.80
C ASN A 68 3.52 -0.53 -14.46
N LYS A 69 4.03 0.70 -14.33
CA LYS A 69 3.93 1.49 -13.10
C LYS A 69 2.52 2.08 -12.89
N THR A 70 1.74 2.23 -13.95
CA THR A 70 0.40 2.81 -13.91
C THR A 70 -0.58 1.89 -13.21
N ASP A 71 -0.54 0.60 -13.52
CA ASP A 71 -1.46 -0.39 -12.94
C ASP A 71 -1.11 -0.69 -11.48
N ALA A 72 0.19 -0.75 -11.15
CA ALA A 72 0.64 -0.80 -9.76
C ALA A 72 0.09 0.40 -8.97
N TYR A 73 0.21 1.60 -9.53
CA TYR A 73 -0.31 2.82 -8.92
C TYR A 73 -1.84 2.80 -8.75
N LYS A 74 -2.59 2.35 -9.74
CA LYS A 74 -4.05 2.17 -9.63
C LYS A 74 -4.42 1.17 -8.55
N ARG A 75 -3.68 0.05 -8.42
CA ARG A 75 -3.92 -0.93 -7.36
C ARG A 75 -3.66 -0.33 -5.98
N LEU A 76 -2.55 0.39 -5.81
CA LEU A 76 -2.24 1.07 -4.55
C LEU A 76 -3.35 2.06 -4.16
N LYS A 77 -3.84 2.86 -5.11
CA LYS A 77 -5.01 3.70 -4.85
C LYS A 77 -6.19 2.88 -4.37
N LYS A 78 -6.54 1.78 -5.03
CA LYS A 78 -7.67 0.94 -4.58
C LYS A 78 -7.47 0.40 -3.15
N ILE A 79 -6.27 -0.07 -2.80
CA ILE A 79 -5.96 -0.55 -1.45
C ILE A 79 -6.20 0.55 -0.40
N PHE A 80 -5.76 1.78 -0.69
CA PHE A 80 -5.87 2.87 0.27
C PHE A 80 -7.18 3.68 0.16
N SER A 81 -7.91 3.63 -0.96
CA SER A 81 -9.20 4.33 -1.18
C SER A 81 -10.44 3.48 -0.88
N GLN A 82 -10.43 2.17 -1.12
CA GLN A 82 -11.62 1.33 -0.90
C GLN A 82 -11.99 1.16 0.58
N GLU A 83 -11.16 1.60 1.52
CA GLU A 83 -11.50 1.48 2.94
C GLU A 83 -12.11 2.75 3.54
N GLU A 84 -12.27 3.84 2.78
CA GLU A 84 -13.17 4.93 3.20
C GLU A 84 -14.63 4.46 3.21
N HIS A 85 -15.01 3.49 2.35
CA HIS A 85 -16.39 3.03 2.23
C HIS A 85 -16.79 1.89 3.17
N LYS A 86 -15.85 1.13 3.74
CA LYS A 86 -16.20 0.16 4.81
C LYS A 86 -16.49 0.85 6.15
N ASN A 87 -15.84 1.98 6.43
CA ASN A 87 -16.09 2.75 7.65
C ASN A 87 -17.47 3.43 7.69
N SER A 88 -18.10 3.68 6.55
CA SER A 88 -19.46 4.25 6.50
C SER A 88 -20.58 3.23 6.73
N GLU A 89 -20.33 1.92 6.60
CA GLU A 89 -21.38 0.90 6.76
C GLU A 89 -21.44 0.34 8.21
N GLU A 90 -20.30 0.19 8.89
CA GLU A 90 -20.28 -0.32 10.29
C GLU A 90 -20.78 0.73 11.31
N THR A 91 -20.61 2.02 11.01
CA THR A 91 -21.07 3.11 11.89
C THR A 91 -22.60 3.31 11.86
N VAL A 92 -23.28 2.85 10.81
CA VAL A 92 -24.75 3.00 10.65
C VAL A 92 -25.53 1.84 11.27
N GLN A 93 -24.90 0.68 11.47
CA GLN A 93 -25.55 -0.49 12.08
C GLN A 93 -25.47 -0.56 13.61
N SER A 94 -24.83 0.43 14.25
CA SER A 94 -24.63 0.48 15.71
C SER A 94 -25.35 1.64 16.41
N VAL A 95 -26.42 2.18 15.80
CA VAL A 95 -27.34 3.19 16.40
C VAL A 95 -28.71 2.60 16.64
#